data_AF-A0A9D4D1I8-F1
#
_entry.id   AF-A0A9D4D1I8-F1
#
_cell.length_a   1.000
_cell.length_b   1.000
_cell.length_c   1.000
_cell.angle_alpha   90.00
_cell.angle_beta   90.00
_cell.angle_gamma   90.00
#
_symmetry.space_group_name_H-M   'P 1'
#
loop_
_entity.id
_entity.type
_entity.pdbx_description
1 polymer ?
#
loop_
_entity_poly.entity_id
_entity_poly.type
_entity_poly.pdbx_seq_one_letter_code
_entity_poly.pdbx_strand_id
1 'polypeptide(L)'
;MSFAISRKGFQFKPAYVSLEDAAQKLKETMVTLHDNHMQYFCLIEPITALQFLVQPVLESLVYLDRQIWFAENGCHGNIVIVFDERISQRNLALVAIKPDGHQTKTS
;
A
#
# COMPACT_ATOMS: atom_id res chain seq x y z
N MET A 1 50.92 27.90 -12.97
CA MET A 1 50.73 26.56 -12.37
C MET A 1 49.43 25.99 -12.91
N SER A 2 49.52 25.06 -13.86
CA SER A 2 48.37 24.42 -14.49
C SER A 2 48.07 23.14 -13.73
N PHE A 3 46.93 23.10 -13.03
CA PHE A 3 46.46 21.87 -12.38
C PHE A 3 45.62 21.09 -13.39
N ALA A 4 46.21 20.04 -13.95
CA ALA A 4 45.50 19.06 -14.77
C ALA A 4 44.65 18.17 -13.85
N ILE A 5 43.34 18.41 -13.82
CA ILE A 5 42.38 17.49 -13.21
C ILE A 5 41.87 16.56 -14.33
N SER A 6 42.51 15.40 -14.44
CA SER A 6 42.06 14.29 -15.27
C SER A 6 40.78 13.70 -14.65
N ARG A 7 39.62 14.14 -15.13
CA ARG A 7 38.34 13.49 -14.84
C ARG A 7 38.29 12.21 -15.68
N LYS A 8 38.69 11.08 -15.09
CA LYS A 8 38.34 9.76 -15.63
C LYS A 8 36.82 9.72 -15.78
N GLY A 9 36.36 9.69 -17.03
CA GLY A 9 34.96 9.51 -17.38
C GLY A 9 34.49 8.17 -16.83
N PHE A 10 33.80 8.20 -15.70
CA PHE A 10 32.99 7.09 -15.26
C PHE A 10 31.76 7.06 -16.16
N GLN A 11 31.82 6.29 -17.24
CA GLN A 11 30.64 6.00 -18.05
C GLN A 11 29.71 5.10 -17.22
N PHE A 12 28.73 5.71 -16.58
CA PHE A 12 27.54 4.99 -16.15
C PHE A 12 26.76 4.62 -17.42
N LYS A 13 26.99 3.41 -17.95
CA LYS A 13 26.11 2.80 -18.95
C LYS A 13 24.95 2.18 -18.17
N PRO A 14 23.75 2.79 -18.11
CA PRO A 14 22.60 2.03 -17.67
C PRO A 14 22.43 0.89 -18.67
N ALA A 15 22.47 -0.34 -18.18
CA ALA A 15 22.08 -1.49 -18.96
C ALA A 15 20.59 -1.30 -19.31
N TYR A 16 20.33 -0.77 -20.51
CA TYR A 16 19.00 -0.67 -21.07
C TYR A 16 18.58 -2.12 -21.38
N VAL A 17 18.05 -2.82 -20.38
CA VAL A 17 17.34 -4.07 -20.60
C VAL A 17 16.16 -3.69 -21.47
N SER A 18 16.08 -4.25 -22.68
CA SER A 18 14.95 -3.99 -23.57
C SER A 18 13.65 -4.31 -22.81
N LEU A 19 12.69 -3.38 -22.82
CA LEU A 19 11.37 -3.60 -22.21
C LEU A 19 10.73 -4.89 -22.72
N GLU A 20 11.04 -5.27 -23.97
CA GLU A 20 10.60 -6.50 -24.61
C GLU A 20 11.23 -7.75 -23.96
N ASP A 21 12.53 -7.71 -23.66
CA ASP A 21 13.23 -8.81 -22.97
C ASP A 21 12.74 -8.98 -21.53
N ALA A 22 12.46 -7.86 -20.84
CA ALA A 22 11.91 -7.90 -19.48
C ALA A 22 10.48 -8.45 -19.46
N ALA A 23 9.63 -8.05 -20.42
CA ALA A 23 8.27 -8.55 -20.57
C ALA A 23 8.25 -10.04 -20.92
N GLN A 24 9.16 -10.48 -21.80
CA GLN A 24 9.29 -11.88 -22.17
C GLN A 24 9.73 -12.74 -20.98
N LYS A 25 10.73 -12.28 -20.22
CA LYS A 25 11.18 -12.97 -19.00
C LYS A 25 10.07 -13.03 -17.93
N LEU A 26 9.27 -11.98 -17.79
CA LEU A 26 8.13 -11.97 -16.89
C LEU A 26 7.09 -13.02 -17.29
N LYS A 27 6.79 -13.11 -18.60
CA LYS A 27 5.84 -14.09 -19.13
C LYS A 27 6.29 -15.52 -18.86
N GLU A 28 7.57 -15.83 -19.09
CA GLU A 28 8.14 -17.16 -18.79
C GLU A 28 8.10 -17.47 -17.30
N THR A 29 8.38 -16.49 -16.45
CA THR A 29 8.27 -16.62 -14.99
C THR A 29 6.82 -16.87 -14.56
N MET A 30 5.83 -16.21 -15.18
CA MET A 30 4.41 -16.44 -14.88
C MET A 30 3.95 -17.85 -15.27
N VAL A 31 4.38 -18.35 -16.43
CA VAL A 31 4.04 -19.72 -16.89
C VAL A 31 4.64 -20.77 -15.95
N THR A 32 5.92 -20.63 -15.61
CA THR A 32 6.58 -21.56 -14.66
C THR A 32 5.94 -21.52 -13.28
N LEU A 33 5.57 -20.33 -12.76
CA LEU A 33 4.83 -20.21 -11.50
C LEU A 33 3.46 -20.87 -11.56
N HIS A 34 2.72 -20.66 -12.65
CA HIS A 34 1.41 -21.25 -12.88
C HIS A 34 1.50 -22.78 -12.83
N ASP A 35 2.41 -23.37 -13.60
CA ASP A 35 2.54 -24.83 -13.71
C ASP A 35 2.95 -25.46 -12.36
N ASN A 36 3.83 -24.79 -11.61
CA ASN A 36 4.26 -25.26 -10.29
C ASN A 36 3.16 -25.21 -9.21
N HIS A 37 2.19 -24.29 -9.34
CA HIS A 37 1.19 -24.03 -8.30
C HIS A 37 -0.24 -24.34 -8.73
N MET A 38 -0.46 -24.88 -9.93
CA MET A 38 -1.76 -25.24 -10.48
C MET A 38 -2.60 -26.08 -9.51
N GLN A 39 -1.95 -26.97 -8.76
CA GLN A 39 -2.58 -27.82 -7.73
C GLN A 39 -3.28 -27.05 -6.60
N TYR A 40 -2.88 -25.81 -6.34
CA TYR A 40 -3.48 -24.96 -5.29
C TYR A 40 -4.58 -24.04 -5.82
N PHE A 41 -4.85 -24.02 -7.13
CA PHE A 41 -5.85 -23.11 -7.70
C PHE A 41 -7.25 -23.41 -7.19
N CYS A 42 -7.55 -24.68 -6.87
CA CYS A 42 -8.82 -25.05 -6.24
C CYS A 42 -9.01 -24.42 -4.84
N LEU A 43 -7.94 -23.96 -4.19
CA LEU A 43 -7.99 -23.29 -2.90
C LEU A 43 -8.20 -21.78 -3.03
N ILE A 44 -8.05 -21.20 -4.22
CA ILE A 44 -8.21 -19.75 -4.41
C ILE A 44 -9.62 -19.33 -4.01
N GLU A 45 -10.65 -20.01 -4.52
CA GLU A 45 -12.05 -19.68 -4.24
C GLU A 45 -12.40 -19.73 -2.74
N PRO A 46 -12.11 -20.81 -1.98
CA PRO A 46 -12.40 -20.82 -0.54
C PRO A 46 -11.55 -19.82 0.25
N ILE A 47 -10.29 -19.57 -0.14
CA ILE A 47 -9.45 -18.56 0.51
C ILE A 47 -10.00 -17.16 0.26
N THR A 48 -10.40 -16.85 -0.97
CA THR A 48 -11.01 -15.56 -1.33
C THR A 48 -12.35 -15.37 -0.64
N ALA A 49 -13.18 -16.41 -0.54
CA ALA A 49 -14.43 -16.36 0.21
C ALA A 49 -14.18 -16.07 1.70
N LEU A 50 -13.20 -16.77 2.31
CA LEU A 50 -12.81 -16.52 3.69
C LEU A 50 -12.27 -15.09 3.89
N GLN A 51 -11.42 -14.62 2.97
CA GLN A 51 -10.91 -13.25 2.99
C GLN A 51 -12.06 -12.24 2.95
N PHE A 52 -13.04 -12.43 2.06
CA PHE A 52 -14.20 -11.56 1.95
C PHE A 52 -15.04 -11.53 3.23
N LEU A 53 -15.23 -12.69 3.87
CA LEU A 53 -15.97 -12.80 5.13
C LEU A 53 -15.24 -12.13 6.31
N VAL A 54 -13.91 -12.24 6.35
CA VAL A 54 -13.07 -11.71 7.44
C VAL A 54 -12.78 -10.21 7.25
N GLN A 55 -12.79 -9.72 6.01
CA GLN A 55 -12.51 -8.33 5.66
C GLN A 55 -13.28 -7.29 6.50
N PRO A 56 -14.61 -7.36 6.70
CA PRO A 56 -15.34 -6.37 7.50
C PRO A 56 -14.91 -6.33 8.98
N VAL A 57 -14.54 -7.49 9.54
CA VAL A 57 -14.04 -7.59 10.92
C VAL A 57 -12.68 -6.91 11.05
N LEU A 58 -11.77 -7.18 10.09
CA LEU A 58 -10.46 -6.54 10.05
C LEU A 58 -10.56 -5.04 9.86
N GLU A 59 -11.44 -4.57 8.96
CA GLU A 59 -11.67 -3.14 8.74
C GLU A 59 -12.15 -2.45 10.02
N SER A 60 -13.11 -3.07 10.74
CA SER A 60 -13.61 -2.56 12.03
C SER A 60 -12.50 -2.46 13.08
N LEU A 61 -11.62 -3.46 13.16
CA LEU A 61 -10.48 -3.45 14.09
C LEU A 61 -9.49 -2.32 13.76
N VAL A 62 -9.18 -2.12 12.48
CA VAL A 62 -8.30 -1.03 12.03
C VAL A 62 -8.91 0.34 12.31
N TYR A 63 -10.22 0.51 12.15
CA TYR A 63 -10.88 1.77 12.50
C TYR A 63 -10.82 2.04 14.00
N LEU A 64 -11.05 1.03 14.83
CA LEU A 64 -10.97 1.16 16.28
C LEU A 64 -9.56 1.53 16.74
N ASP A 65 -8.55 0.81 16.27
CA ASP A 65 -7.14 1.09 16.57
C ASP A 65 -6.77 2.54 16.25
N ARG A 66 -7.16 3.01 15.06
CA ARG A 66 -6.90 4.40 14.66
C ARG A 66 -7.70 5.43 15.47
N GLN A 67 -8.91 5.12 15.90
CA GLN A 67 -9.68 6.00 16.80
C GLN A 67 -9.03 6.11 18.17
N ILE A 68 -8.52 5.00 18.72
CA ILE A 68 -7.76 5.01 19.98
C ILE A 68 -6.51 5.88 19.83
N TRP A 69 -5.75 5.68 18.75
CA TRP A 69 -4.58 6.51 18.47
C TRP A 69 -4.92 8.00 18.37
N PHE A 70 -6.02 8.36 17.69
CA PHE A 70 -6.44 9.76 17.62
C PHE A 70 -6.80 10.33 18.99
N ALA A 71 -7.54 9.58 19.81
CA ALA A 71 -7.90 10.00 21.15
C ALA A 71 -6.67 10.22 22.05
N GLU A 72 -5.66 9.34 21.98
CA GLU A 72 -4.40 9.47 22.71
C GLU A 72 -3.59 10.71 22.28
N ASN A 73 -3.67 11.10 21.01
CA ASN A 73 -2.96 12.25 20.45
C ASN A 73 -3.78 13.55 20.52
N GLY A 74 -4.87 13.59 21.30
CA GLY A 74 -5.72 14.78 21.46
C GLY A 74 -6.46 15.19 20.18
N CYS A 75 -6.51 14.32 19.19
CA CYS A 75 -7.17 14.54 17.91
C CYS A 75 -8.57 13.93 17.96
N HIS A 76 -9.60 14.67 17.54
CA HIS A 76 -10.95 14.13 17.45
C HIS A 76 -11.14 13.53 16.05
N GLY A 77 -11.10 12.20 15.97
CA GLY A 77 -11.36 11.43 14.75
C GLY A 77 -12.80 10.93 14.70
N ASN A 78 -13.52 11.21 13.62
CA ASN A 78 -14.87 10.72 13.36
C ASN A 78 -14.89 9.76 12.18
N ILE A 79 -15.70 8.70 12.28
CA ILE A 79 -15.98 7.80 11.18
C ILE A 79 -17.22 8.32 10.45
N VAL A 80 -17.08 8.58 9.15
CA VAL A 80 -18.14 9.13 8.29
C VAL A 80 -18.45 8.12 7.19
N ILE A 81 -19.73 7.96 6.88
CA ILE A 81 -20.20 7.14 5.76
C ILE A 81 -20.09 7.98 4.48
N VAL A 82 -19.23 7.55 3.55
CA VAL A 82 -18.95 8.20 2.26
C VAL A 82 -19.82 7.63 1.14
N PHE A 83 -20.17 6.35 1.20
CA PHE A 83 -20.97 5.66 0.18
C PHE A 83 -22.17 4.92 0.77
N ASP A 84 -23.17 4.65 -0.07
CA ASP A 84 -24.19 3.66 0.28
C ASP A 84 -23.51 2.29 0.43
N GLU A 85 -23.78 1.61 1.55
CA GLU A 85 -23.25 0.28 1.86
C GLU A 85 -23.58 -0.74 0.76
N ARG A 86 -24.68 -0.52 0.02
CA ARG A 86 -25.11 -1.36 -1.11
C ARG A 86 -24.25 -1.19 -2.35
N ILE A 87 -23.54 -0.06 -2.47
CA ILE A 87 -22.66 0.25 -3.61
C ILE A 87 -21.22 -0.19 -3.29
N SER A 88 -20.79 -0.02 -2.05
CA SER A 88 -19.47 -0.45 -1.58
C SER A 88 -19.51 -0.74 -0.09
N GLN A 89 -19.12 -1.95 0.30
CA GLN A 89 -18.92 -2.30 1.72
C GLN A 89 -17.79 -1.47 2.36
N ARG A 90 -16.87 -0.91 1.55
CA ARG A 90 -15.87 0.07 1.97
C ARG A 90 -16.45 1.48 1.90
N ASN A 91 -17.47 1.74 2.71
CA ASN A 91 -18.15 3.03 2.74
C ASN A 91 -17.74 3.94 3.90
N LEU A 92 -16.89 3.47 4.82
CA LEU A 92 -16.46 4.26 5.96
C LEU A 92 -15.17 5.02 5.64
N ALA A 93 -15.07 6.26 6.11
CA ALA A 93 -13.85 7.04 6.11
C ALA A 93 -13.59 7.61 7.50
N LEU A 94 -12.35 7.50 7.95
CA LEU A 94 -11.90 8.10 9.19
C LEU A 94 -11.36 9.50 8.91
N VAL A 95 -12.01 10.51 9.47
CA VAL A 95 -11.67 11.93 9.28
C VAL A 95 -11.23 12.48 10.63
N ALA A 96 -10.09 13.15 10.66
CA ALA A 96 -9.61 13.85 11.85
C ALA A 96 -9.18 15.27 11.46
N ILE A 97 -9.46 16.22 12.34
CA ILE A 97 -8.97 17.60 12.19
C ILE A 97 -7.59 17.64 12.84
N LYS A 98 -6.57 18.01 12.06
CA LYS A 98 -5.24 18.28 12.61
C LYS A 98 -5.38 19.48 13.56
N PRO A 99 -4.92 19.39 14.82
CA PRO A 99 -4.91 20.55 15.70
C PRO A 99 -4.06 21.64 15.05
N ASP A 100 -4.65 22.83 14.86
CA ASP A 100 -3.93 23.99 14.36
C ASP A 100 -2.73 24.24 15.26
N GLY A 101 -1.55 24.46 14.67
CA GLY A 101 -0.28 24.69 15.39
C GLY A 101 -0.23 25.97 16.23
N HIS A 102 -1.38 26.50 16.65
CA HIS A 102 -1.54 27.65 17.51
C HIS A 102 -2.31 27.28 18.78
N GLN A 103 -1.71 26.45 19.64
CA GLN A 103 -1.79 26.70 21.08
C GLN A 103 -0.38 26.66 21.66
N THR A 104 0.08 27.88 21.90
CA THR A 104 1.10 28.24 22.88
C THR A 104 1.01 27.35 24.11
N LYS A 105 2.14 26.70 24.42
CA LYS A 105 2.44 26.33 25.80
C LYS A 105 2.38 27.61 26.64
N THR A 106 1.30 27.81 27.37
CA THR A 106 1.33 28.65 28.58
C THR A 106 1.12 27.73 29.77
N SER A 107 2.02 27.97 30.71
CA SER A 107 2.32 27.26 31.95
C SER A 107 1.15 27.09 32.91
#